data_AF-A0AAP0RAV8-F1
#
_entry.id   AF-A0AAP0RAV8-F1
#
_cell.length_a   1.000
_cell.length_b   1.000
_cell.length_c   1.000
_cell.angle_alpha   90.00
_cell.angle_beta   90.00
_cell.angle_gamma   90.00
#
_symmetry.space_group_name_H-M   'P 1'
#
loop_
_entity.id
_entity.type
_entity.pdbx_description
1 polymer ?
#
loop_
_entity_poly.entity_id
_entity_poly.type
_entity_poly.pdbx_seq_one_letter_code
_entity_poly.pdbx_strand_id
1 'polypeptide(L)'
;MRKPTNPIQPPANLPSSSNFTLRTPLKLHPPIPSKPKRLSLKVLCSKSPNPPSNQNLTLISILRAIPDWSDGIKERRMQQKRSLYNHEKWVEHRSSFRHIRHLLSSLSSRVILSLIPPVIAFTLVAVVIASYNTAVTLHWLPDFFPVLRVSSLPYQLTAPALALLLVFRTEASYSRFEEGRKAWTKVIAGTNDFARQVMAGVEDSSDVSLKKALLQYIMAFPVALKCHVIYGSDIGRDLQNLLEVDDLAVVLSSKHRPRCIIEFISQSLQLLNMEESKRNVLVGVLIEEPFPMLALDELCNLVHNNIEEAMATEKLIQAQVIAKRKIHCNEHSPNGRPNS
;
A
#
# COMPACT_ATOMS: atom_id res chain seq x y z
N MET A 1 -18.52 -51.17 64.17
CA MET A 1 -19.18 -50.89 65.47
C MET A 1 -18.08 -50.40 66.42
N ARG A 2 -18.07 -49.23 67.05
CA ARG A 2 -19.06 -48.21 67.40
C ARG A 2 -18.41 -46.80 67.37
N LYS A 3 -19.25 -45.81 67.05
CA LYS A 3 -19.17 -44.34 67.32
C LYS A 3 -18.93 -44.03 68.82
N PRO A 4 -18.63 -42.79 69.27
CA PRO A 4 -19.33 -41.50 68.98
C PRO A 4 -18.38 -40.26 68.91
N THR A 5 -18.73 -38.96 68.92
CA THR A 5 -19.78 -38.07 68.37
C THR A 5 -19.47 -36.67 68.98
N ASN A 6 -19.17 -35.64 68.14
CA ASN A 6 -19.37 -34.16 68.26
C ASN A 6 -19.04 -33.37 69.57
N PRO A 7 -19.12 -32.02 69.58
CA PRO A 7 -18.77 -30.97 68.60
C PRO A 7 -17.82 -29.89 69.20
N ILE A 8 -17.23 -29.00 68.39
CA ILE A 8 -16.63 -27.74 68.90
C ILE A 8 -17.30 -26.55 68.21
N GLN A 9 -17.79 -25.66 69.07
CA GLN A 9 -18.61 -24.48 68.84
C GLN A 9 -17.71 -23.23 68.69
N PRO A 10 -18.06 -22.21 67.88
CA PRO A 10 -17.30 -20.97 67.78
C PRO A 10 -17.89 -19.85 68.64
N PRO A 11 -17.05 -18.90 69.08
CA PRO A 11 -17.47 -17.49 69.20
C PRO A 11 -16.36 -16.55 68.67
N ALA A 12 -16.55 -15.26 68.37
CA ALA A 12 -17.69 -14.42 68.05
C ALA A 12 -17.10 -13.08 67.52
N ASN A 13 -17.82 -12.45 66.58
CA ASN A 13 -17.97 -11.00 66.34
C ASN A 13 -16.76 -10.09 66.03
N LEU A 14 -16.77 -9.51 64.81
CA LEU A 14 -16.72 -8.06 64.60
C LEU A 14 -17.29 -7.70 63.21
N PRO A 15 -18.17 -6.68 63.08
CA PRO A 15 -18.81 -6.32 61.82
C PRO A 15 -17.97 -5.26 61.08
N SER A 16 -17.79 -5.41 59.77
CA SER A 16 -17.29 -4.32 58.92
C SER A 16 -18.28 -4.06 57.79
N SER A 17 -19.24 -3.17 58.06
CA SER A 17 -20.03 -2.50 57.03
C SER A 17 -19.17 -1.42 56.38
N SER A 18 -18.77 -1.60 55.13
CA SER A 18 -18.17 -0.53 54.33
C SER A 18 -19.24 0.14 53.47
N ASN A 19 -19.85 1.18 54.04
CA ASN A 19 -20.61 2.18 53.29
C ASN A 19 -19.63 3.11 52.58
N PHE A 20 -19.29 2.83 51.32
CA PHE A 20 -18.69 3.85 50.45
C PHE A 20 -19.77 4.52 49.62
N THR A 21 -20.14 5.72 50.06
CA THR A 21 -21.10 6.61 49.42
C THR A 21 -20.42 7.37 48.27
N LEU A 22 -20.98 7.23 47.06
CA LEU A 22 -20.58 8.02 45.90
C LEU A 22 -21.10 9.46 46.07
N ARG A 23 -20.23 10.41 46.41
CA ARG A 23 -20.57 11.85 46.39
C ARG A 23 -20.25 12.44 45.02
N THR A 24 -21.28 12.59 44.20
CA THR A 24 -21.33 13.54 43.07
C THR A 24 -21.46 14.98 43.58
N PRO A 25 -20.76 15.95 42.97
CA PRO A 25 -21.30 17.28 42.82
C PRO A 25 -21.66 17.51 41.35
N LEU A 26 -22.97 17.53 41.10
CA LEU A 26 -23.60 18.10 39.92
C LEU A 26 -23.37 19.63 39.96
N LYS A 27 -22.79 20.21 38.90
CA LYS A 27 -23.05 21.61 38.56
C LYS A 27 -23.26 21.75 37.05
N LEU A 28 -24.39 22.37 36.75
CA LEU A 28 -25.10 22.51 35.48
C LEU A 28 -24.26 23.11 34.32
N HIS A 29 -24.54 22.55 33.13
CA HIS A 29 -24.46 23.02 31.73
C HIS A 29 -24.50 24.55 31.45
N PRO A 30 -24.03 25.05 30.26
CA PRO A 30 -24.73 24.84 28.96
C PRO A 30 -23.84 24.86 27.69
N PRO A 31 -24.40 24.79 26.45
CA PRO A 31 -25.61 24.12 26.00
C PRO A 31 -25.30 22.98 25.02
N ILE A 32 -26.20 22.01 24.97
CA ILE A 32 -26.32 21.05 23.87
C ILE A 32 -26.64 21.83 22.59
N PRO A 33 -25.92 21.65 21.46
CA PRO A 33 -26.37 22.17 20.19
C PRO A 33 -27.64 21.41 19.77
N SER A 34 -28.79 22.04 20.00
CA SER A 34 -30.08 21.65 19.46
C SER A 34 -30.10 21.88 17.96
N LYS A 35 -29.65 20.85 17.23
CA LYS A 35 -30.06 20.51 15.87
C LYS A 35 -29.43 19.14 15.57
N PRO A 36 -30.18 18.10 15.18
CA PRO A 36 -29.54 17.04 14.43
C PRO A 36 -28.93 17.74 13.22
N LYS A 37 -27.61 17.78 13.11
CA LYS A 37 -27.00 18.03 11.80
C LYS A 37 -27.58 16.92 10.93
N ARG A 38 -28.56 17.28 10.11
CA ARG A 38 -28.98 16.52 8.94
C ARG A 38 -27.66 16.08 8.33
N LEU A 39 -27.35 14.79 8.41
CA LEU A 39 -26.30 14.19 7.59
C LEU A 39 -26.80 14.35 6.16
N SER A 40 -26.68 15.58 5.65
CA SER A 40 -26.61 15.86 4.25
C SER A 40 -25.35 15.11 3.85
N LEU A 41 -25.57 13.90 3.38
CA LEU A 41 -24.64 13.17 2.54
C LEU A 41 -24.45 14.06 1.30
N LYS A 42 -23.66 15.11 1.46
CA LYS A 42 -23.20 15.97 0.38
C LYS A 42 -22.20 15.07 -0.33
N VAL A 43 -22.72 14.30 -1.27
CA VAL A 43 -21.92 13.76 -2.35
C VAL A 43 -21.25 14.97 -2.98
N LEU A 44 -20.01 15.23 -2.59
CA LEU A 44 -19.16 16.19 -3.27
C LEU A 44 -18.78 15.51 -4.59
N CYS A 45 -19.72 15.54 -5.54
CA CYS A 45 -19.42 15.28 -6.93
C CYS A 45 -18.39 16.34 -7.33
N SER A 46 -17.15 15.92 -7.55
CA SER A 46 -16.16 16.71 -8.26
C SER A 46 -16.77 17.12 -9.61
N LYS A 47 -16.67 18.41 -9.91
CA LYS A 47 -17.10 19.06 -11.14
C LYS A 47 -16.85 18.18 -12.38
N SER A 48 -17.93 17.78 -13.06
CA SER A 48 -17.93 17.47 -14.48
C SER A 48 -18.76 18.54 -15.18
N PRO A 49 -18.32 19.13 -16.31
CA PRO A 49 -19.13 20.08 -17.04
C PRO A 49 -20.25 19.34 -17.79
N ASN A 50 -21.44 19.95 -17.75
CA ASN A 50 -22.68 19.64 -18.49
C ASN A 50 -23.64 18.60 -17.87
N PRO A 51 -24.93 18.96 -17.67
CA PRO A 51 -25.95 18.02 -17.20
C PRO A 51 -26.41 17.13 -18.37
N PRO A 52 -26.57 15.80 -18.19
CA PRO A 52 -27.25 15.01 -19.18
C PRO A 52 -28.76 15.25 -19.05
N SER A 53 -29.36 15.65 -20.16
CA SER A 53 -30.80 15.63 -20.41
C SER A 53 -31.42 14.26 -20.10
N ASN A 54 -32.59 14.27 -19.43
CA ASN A 54 -33.55 13.16 -19.25
C ASN A 54 -33.08 11.77 -19.70
N GLN A 55 -32.49 11.00 -18.80
CA GLN A 55 -32.26 9.57 -19.02
C GLN A 55 -33.40 8.78 -18.37
N ASN A 56 -34.18 8.08 -19.19
CA ASN A 56 -35.10 7.05 -18.72
C ASN A 56 -34.32 6.04 -17.88
N LEU A 57 -34.73 5.84 -16.61
CA LEU A 57 -34.17 4.84 -15.71
C LEU A 57 -34.47 3.43 -16.25
N THR A 58 -33.63 2.94 -17.15
CA THR A 58 -33.67 1.55 -17.62
C THR A 58 -33.39 0.59 -16.45
N LEU A 59 -34.09 -0.54 -16.35
CA LEU A 59 -33.82 -1.59 -15.33
C LEU A 59 -32.33 -1.98 -15.24
N ILE A 60 -31.62 -1.89 -16.37
CA ILE A 60 -30.19 -2.14 -16.49
C ILE A 60 -29.36 -1.16 -15.65
N SER A 61 -29.74 0.12 -15.56
CA SER A 61 -29.02 1.11 -14.74
C SER A 61 -29.20 0.85 -13.24
N ILE A 62 -30.36 0.34 -12.83
CA ILE A 62 -30.62 -0.04 -11.44
C ILE A 62 -29.81 -1.28 -11.06
N LEU A 63 -29.76 -2.29 -11.94
CA LEU A 63 -28.99 -3.52 -11.72
C LEU A 63 -27.48 -3.28 -11.68
N ARG A 64 -26.96 -2.31 -12.46
CA ARG A 64 -25.52 -1.96 -12.47
C ARG A 64 -25.11 -0.99 -11.35
N ALA A 65 -26.04 -0.27 -10.73
CA ALA A 65 -25.73 0.75 -9.73
C ALA A 65 -24.90 0.20 -8.54
N ILE A 66 -25.21 -1.00 -8.05
CA ILE A 66 -24.51 -1.61 -6.91
C ILE A 66 -23.11 -2.14 -7.29
N PRO A 67 -22.94 -2.92 -8.39
CA PRO A 67 -21.63 -3.28 -8.91
C PRO A 67 -20.72 -2.07 -9.18
N ASP A 68 -21.21 -1.08 -9.94
CA ASP A 68 -20.43 0.10 -10.34
C ASP A 68 -20.01 0.94 -9.13
N TRP A 69 -20.90 1.08 -8.14
CA TRP A 69 -20.57 1.72 -6.86
C TRP A 69 -19.45 0.98 -6.12
N SER A 70 -19.53 -0.35 -6.06
CA SER A 70 -18.53 -1.17 -5.38
C SER A 70 -17.17 -1.07 -6.07
N ASP A 71 -17.15 -1.03 -7.41
CA ASP A 71 -15.93 -0.91 -8.21
C ASP A 71 -15.32 0.47 -8.08
N GLY A 72 -16.13 1.53 -8.07
CA GLY A 72 -15.67 2.89 -7.77
C GLY A 72 -15.05 3.02 -6.37
N ILE A 73 -15.54 2.27 -5.38
CA ILE A 73 -14.92 2.20 -4.04
C ILE A 73 -13.59 1.45 -4.08
N LYS A 74 -13.52 0.32 -4.79
CA LYS A 74 -12.28 -0.47 -4.91
C LYS A 74 -11.15 0.38 -5.49
N GLU A 75 -11.44 1.13 -6.56
CA GLU A 75 -10.48 1.97 -7.25
C GLU A 75 -9.99 3.13 -6.37
N ARG A 76 -10.92 3.89 -5.76
CA ARG A 76 -10.54 4.96 -4.81
C ARG A 76 -9.68 4.46 -3.65
N ARG A 77 -9.98 3.25 -3.16
CA ARG A 77 -9.22 2.62 -2.06
C ARG A 77 -7.87 2.10 -2.51
N MET A 78 -7.65 1.81 -3.79
CA MET A 78 -6.36 1.42 -4.34
C MET A 78 -5.35 2.57 -4.26
N GLN A 79 -5.82 3.79 -4.47
CA GLN A 79 -5.01 5.01 -4.45
C GLN A 79 -4.64 5.49 -3.04
N GLN A 80 -5.22 4.90 -1.98
CA GLN A 80 -4.90 5.28 -0.62
C GLN A 80 -3.53 4.77 -0.19
N LYS A 81 -2.63 5.69 0.14
CA LYS A 81 -1.30 5.38 0.71
C LYS A 81 -1.49 4.69 2.06
N ARG A 82 -1.02 3.44 2.16
CA ARG A 82 -0.96 2.72 3.43
C ARG A 82 0.23 3.23 4.22
N SER A 83 -0.01 3.69 5.44
CA SER A 83 1.07 4.10 6.35
C SER A 83 1.59 2.90 7.13
N LEU A 84 2.89 2.86 7.34
CA LEU A 84 3.56 1.82 8.13
C LEU A 84 3.03 1.80 9.58
N TYR A 85 3.22 0.67 10.23
CA TYR A 85 2.80 0.45 11.59
C TYR A 85 3.78 1.13 12.55
N ASN A 86 3.31 2.18 13.25
CA ASN A 86 4.13 2.98 14.15
C ASN A 86 3.87 2.59 15.61
N HIS A 87 4.75 3.01 16.52
CA HIS A 87 4.57 2.76 17.96
C HIS A 87 3.23 3.29 18.50
N GLU A 88 2.80 4.47 18.06
CA GLU A 88 1.49 5.04 18.44
C GLU A 88 0.32 4.11 18.03
N LYS A 89 0.37 3.58 16.80
CA LYS A 89 -0.62 2.60 16.32
C LYS A 89 -0.58 1.30 17.13
N TRP A 90 0.59 0.91 17.63
CA TRP A 90 0.74 -0.23 18.53
C TRP A 90 0.05 0.00 19.88
N VAL A 91 0.21 1.21 20.45
CA VAL A 91 -0.49 1.62 21.67
C VAL A 91 -2.00 1.65 21.45
N GLU A 92 -2.47 2.07 20.28
CA GLU A 92 -3.90 1.96 19.95
C GLU A 92 -4.35 0.50 19.79
N HIS A 93 -3.50 -0.38 19.26
CA HIS A 93 -3.82 -1.77 19.00
C HIS A 93 -3.90 -2.61 20.27
N ARG A 94 -3.13 -2.30 21.32
CA ARG A 94 -3.22 -3.03 22.60
C ARG A 94 -4.50 -2.74 23.40
N SER A 95 -5.28 -1.74 22.98
CA SER A 95 -6.54 -1.38 23.66
C SER A 95 -7.57 -2.52 23.58
N SER A 96 -8.30 -2.78 24.66
CA SER A 96 -9.34 -3.81 24.69
C SER A 96 -10.50 -3.51 23.71
N PHE A 97 -10.78 -2.22 23.47
CA PHE A 97 -11.76 -1.74 22.49
C PHE A 97 -11.35 -2.00 21.03
N ARG A 98 -10.15 -2.53 20.78
CA ARG A 98 -9.66 -2.91 19.44
C ARG A 98 -10.68 -3.76 18.70
N HIS A 99 -11.25 -4.79 19.32
CA HIS A 99 -12.13 -5.74 18.63
C HIS A 99 -13.40 -5.08 18.12
N ILE A 100 -14.01 -4.20 18.93
CA ILE A 100 -15.21 -3.45 18.53
C ILE A 100 -14.87 -2.47 17.40
N ARG A 101 -13.77 -1.71 17.53
CA ARG A 101 -13.30 -0.82 16.48
C ARG A 101 -13.02 -1.58 15.19
N HIS A 102 -12.36 -2.73 15.27
CA HIS A 102 -12.08 -3.56 14.11
C HIS A 102 -13.35 -4.13 13.49
N LEU A 103 -14.30 -4.62 14.26
CA LEU A 103 -15.59 -5.12 13.76
C LEU A 103 -16.33 -4.01 13.00
N LEU A 104 -16.45 -2.82 13.60
CA LEU A 104 -17.10 -1.68 12.96
C LEU A 104 -16.33 -1.18 11.72
N SER A 105 -14.99 -1.11 11.80
CA SER A 105 -14.15 -0.73 10.67
C SER A 105 -14.09 -1.82 9.58
N SER A 106 -14.36 -3.07 9.91
CA SER A 106 -14.35 -4.20 8.98
C SER A 106 -15.44 -4.02 7.93
N LEU A 107 -16.60 -3.48 8.32
CA LEU A 107 -17.67 -3.10 7.39
C LEU A 107 -17.25 -2.01 6.40
N SER A 108 -16.24 -1.22 6.75
CA SER A 108 -15.62 -0.27 5.84
C SER A 108 -14.52 -0.90 4.97
N SER A 109 -14.13 -2.16 5.16
CA SER A 109 -13.01 -2.81 4.46
C SER A 109 -13.30 -2.97 2.95
N ARG A 110 -12.25 -2.83 2.13
CA ARG A 110 -12.35 -3.01 0.67
C ARG A 110 -12.88 -4.39 0.32
N VAL A 111 -12.42 -5.42 1.05
CA VAL A 111 -12.79 -6.82 0.79
C VAL A 111 -14.28 -7.03 1.07
N ILE A 112 -14.78 -6.53 2.19
CA ILE A 112 -16.21 -6.66 2.53
C ILE A 112 -17.08 -5.86 1.57
N LEU A 113 -16.69 -4.62 1.26
CA LEU A 113 -17.40 -3.80 0.28
C LEU A 113 -17.41 -4.45 -1.12
N SER A 114 -16.34 -5.16 -1.50
CA SER A 114 -16.28 -5.91 -2.77
C SER A 114 -17.20 -7.13 -2.82
N LEU A 115 -17.56 -7.69 -1.67
CA LEU A 115 -18.44 -8.85 -1.57
C LEU A 115 -19.92 -8.46 -1.51
N ILE A 116 -20.24 -7.17 -1.33
CA ILE A 116 -21.63 -6.71 -1.24
C ILE A 116 -22.45 -7.09 -2.49
N PRO A 117 -22.02 -6.80 -3.74
CA PRO A 117 -22.82 -7.16 -4.91
C PRO A 117 -23.14 -8.66 -5.03
N PRO A 118 -22.16 -9.59 -4.97
CA PRO A 118 -22.48 -11.01 -5.08
C PRO A 118 -23.32 -11.51 -3.89
N VAL A 119 -23.05 -11.05 -2.67
CA VAL A 119 -23.84 -11.45 -1.49
C VAL A 119 -25.28 -10.97 -1.63
N ILE A 120 -25.52 -9.72 -2.04
CA ILE A 120 -26.87 -9.22 -2.29
C ILE A 120 -27.58 -10.08 -3.34
N ALA A 121 -26.91 -10.38 -4.46
CA ALA A 121 -27.50 -11.23 -5.51
C ALA A 121 -27.91 -12.61 -4.98
N PHE A 122 -27.03 -13.31 -4.26
CA PHE A 122 -27.33 -14.62 -3.67
C PHE A 122 -28.43 -14.55 -2.61
N THR A 123 -28.42 -13.52 -1.75
CA THR A 123 -29.47 -13.34 -0.74
C THR A 123 -30.83 -13.05 -1.37
N LEU A 124 -30.89 -12.27 -2.45
CA LEU A 124 -32.14 -11.98 -3.17
C LEU A 124 -32.72 -13.27 -3.77
N VAL A 125 -31.88 -14.09 -4.42
CA VAL A 125 -32.29 -15.41 -4.92
C VAL A 125 -32.78 -16.31 -3.78
N ALA A 126 -32.07 -16.33 -2.65
CA ALA A 126 -32.47 -17.13 -1.48
C ALA A 126 -33.82 -16.66 -0.91
N VAL A 127 -34.06 -15.35 -0.82
CA VAL A 127 -35.33 -14.77 -0.36
C VAL A 127 -36.47 -15.13 -1.32
N VAL A 128 -36.25 -15.09 -2.64
CA VAL A 128 -37.25 -15.49 -3.63
C VAL A 128 -37.60 -16.98 -3.48
N ILE A 129 -36.61 -17.86 -3.36
CA ILE A 129 -36.85 -19.31 -3.18
C ILE A 129 -37.55 -19.59 -1.85
N ALA A 130 -37.11 -18.95 -0.77
CA ALA A 130 -37.70 -19.12 0.56
C ALA A 130 -39.16 -18.65 0.58
N SER A 131 -39.45 -17.45 0.04
CA SER A 131 -40.81 -16.91 -0.04
C SER A 131 -41.73 -17.76 -0.92
N TYR A 132 -41.24 -18.26 -2.06
CA TYR A 132 -41.95 -19.23 -2.90
C TYR A 132 -42.32 -20.49 -2.11
N ASN A 133 -41.33 -21.13 -1.47
CA ASN A 133 -41.56 -22.35 -0.70
C ASN A 133 -42.55 -22.10 0.46
N THR A 134 -42.46 -20.95 1.13
CA THR A 134 -43.43 -20.56 2.17
C THR A 134 -44.85 -20.39 1.61
N ALA A 135 -45.00 -19.73 0.46
CA ALA A 135 -46.31 -19.54 -0.18
C ALA A 135 -46.97 -20.86 -0.60
N VAL A 136 -46.18 -21.82 -1.10
CA VAL A 136 -46.64 -23.19 -1.39
C VAL A 136 -47.08 -23.90 -0.10
N THR A 137 -46.29 -23.82 0.97
CA THR A 137 -46.63 -24.50 2.24
C THR A 137 -47.86 -23.93 2.96
N LEU A 138 -48.19 -22.66 2.71
CA LEU A 138 -49.36 -21.99 3.26
C LEU A 138 -50.62 -22.15 2.37
N HIS A 139 -50.56 -22.98 1.33
CA HIS A 139 -51.63 -23.17 0.34
C HIS A 139 -52.11 -21.86 -0.31
N TRP A 140 -51.26 -20.85 -0.40
CA TRP A 140 -51.59 -19.60 -1.10
C TRP A 140 -51.49 -19.78 -2.63
N LEU A 141 -50.76 -20.80 -3.07
CA LEU A 141 -50.63 -21.21 -4.46
C LEU A 141 -51.40 -22.53 -4.70
N PRO A 142 -51.93 -22.76 -5.91
CA PRO A 142 -52.59 -24.02 -6.26
C PRO A 142 -51.68 -25.24 -6.06
N ASP A 143 -52.25 -26.38 -5.68
CA ASP A 143 -51.53 -27.62 -5.35
C ASP A 143 -50.71 -28.23 -6.50
N PHE A 144 -50.79 -27.68 -7.71
CA PHE A 144 -49.96 -28.09 -8.84
C PHE A 144 -48.49 -27.66 -8.70
N PHE A 145 -48.18 -26.66 -7.85
CA PHE A 145 -46.81 -26.16 -7.69
C PHE A 145 -45.99 -26.98 -6.67
N PRO A 146 -44.86 -27.61 -7.06
CA PRO A 146 -44.04 -28.41 -6.16
C PRO A 146 -43.12 -27.54 -5.28
N VAL A 147 -42.81 -28.04 -4.07
CA VAL A 147 -41.79 -27.46 -3.18
C VAL A 147 -40.39 -27.71 -3.75
N LEU A 148 -39.61 -26.65 -3.90
CA LEU A 148 -38.24 -26.74 -4.42
C LEU A 148 -37.31 -27.31 -3.33
N ARG A 149 -36.66 -28.44 -3.61
CA ARG A 149 -35.68 -29.11 -2.74
C ARG A 149 -34.39 -29.38 -3.51
N VAL A 150 -33.25 -29.18 -2.85
CA VAL A 150 -31.92 -29.47 -3.37
C VAL A 150 -31.24 -30.48 -2.45
N SER A 151 -30.56 -31.47 -3.04
CA SER A 151 -29.73 -32.41 -2.30
C SER A 151 -28.48 -31.72 -1.75
N SER A 152 -28.11 -32.00 -0.50
CA SER A 152 -26.89 -31.48 0.13
C SER A 152 -25.62 -32.23 -0.27
N LEU A 153 -25.75 -33.39 -0.92
CA LEU A 153 -24.61 -34.26 -1.27
C LEU A 153 -23.56 -33.57 -2.18
N PRO A 154 -23.93 -32.85 -3.26
CA PRO A 154 -22.94 -32.14 -4.08
C PRO A 154 -22.16 -31.09 -3.27
N TYR A 155 -22.81 -30.41 -2.33
CA TYR A 155 -22.16 -29.43 -1.46
C TYR A 155 -21.18 -30.10 -0.49
N GLN A 156 -21.56 -31.22 0.12
CA GLN A 156 -20.68 -31.96 1.04
C GLN A 156 -19.41 -32.48 0.34
N LEU A 157 -19.52 -32.93 -0.91
CA LEU A 157 -18.39 -33.44 -1.68
C LEU A 157 -17.48 -32.32 -2.23
N THR A 158 -18.07 -31.18 -2.62
CA THR A 158 -17.32 -30.08 -3.24
C THR A 158 -16.71 -29.10 -2.24
N ALA A 159 -17.33 -28.90 -1.06
CA ALA A 159 -16.85 -27.92 -0.09
C ALA A 159 -15.40 -28.18 0.40
N PRO A 160 -14.99 -29.42 0.74
CA PRO A 160 -13.60 -29.70 1.13
C PRO A 160 -12.61 -29.46 -0.01
N ALA A 161 -12.99 -29.81 -1.24
CA ALA A 161 -12.15 -29.59 -2.43
C ALA A 161 -11.93 -28.09 -2.69
N LEU A 162 -13.01 -27.28 -2.63
CA LEU A 162 -12.93 -25.83 -2.76
C LEU A 162 -12.12 -25.19 -1.63
N ALA A 163 -12.26 -25.68 -0.39
CA ALA A 163 -11.48 -25.20 0.75
C ALA A 163 -9.99 -25.47 0.56
N LEU A 164 -9.62 -26.68 0.12
CA LEU A 164 -8.22 -27.04 -0.13
C LEU A 164 -7.60 -26.21 -1.26
N LEU A 165 -8.33 -26.04 -2.38
CA LEU A 165 -7.89 -25.18 -3.48
C LEU A 165 -7.71 -23.72 -3.03
N LEU A 166 -8.59 -23.22 -2.16
CA LEU A 166 -8.46 -21.88 -1.60
C LEU A 166 -7.20 -21.75 -0.74
N VAL A 167 -6.91 -22.73 0.12
CA VAL A 167 -5.69 -22.74 0.95
C VAL A 167 -4.43 -22.70 0.08
N PHE A 168 -4.33 -23.58 -0.92
CA PHE A 168 -3.18 -23.57 -1.84
C PHE A 168 -3.04 -22.23 -2.58
N ARG A 169 -4.16 -21.64 -3.01
CA ARG A 169 -4.16 -20.34 -3.67
C ARG A 169 -3.69 -19.22 -2.73
N THR A 170 -4.13 -19.23 -1.48
CA THR A 170 -3.73 -18.22 -0.49
C THR A 170 -2.27 -18.37 -0.09
N GLU A 171 -1.76 -19.60 0.07
CA GLU A 171 -0.34 -19.87 0.36
C GLU A 171 0.55 -19.38 -0.78
N ALA A 172 0.23 -19.73 -2.03
CA ALA A 172 0.99 -19.24 -3.19
C ALA A 172 0.95 -17.70 -3.31
N SER A 173 -0.20 -17.09 -3.01
CA SER A 173 -0.34 -15.62 -3.01
C SER A 173 0.49 -14.97 -1.90
N TYR A 174 0.55 -15.60 -0.73
CA TYR A 174 1.34 -15.14 0.39
C TYR A 174 2.84 -15.26 0.10
N SER A 175 3.29 -16.37 -0.49
CA SER A 175 4.70 -16.54 -0.91
C SER A 175 5.13 -15.43 -1.87
N ARG A 176 4.33 -15.13 -2.89
CA ARG A 176 4.64 -14.03 -3.84
C ARG A 176 4.67 -12.66 -3.16
N PHE A 177 3.77 -12.40 -2.23
CA PHE A 177 3.79 -11.16 -1.45
C PHE A 177 5.06 -11.03 -0.60
N GLU A 178 5.46 -12.12 0.04
CA GLU A 178 6.67 -12.19 0.86
C GLU A 178 7.95 -12.05 0.04
N GLU A 179 8.02 -12.67 -1.15
CA GLU A 179 9.09 -12.47 -2.12
C GLU A 179 9.20 -11.00 -2.56
N GLY A 180 8.08 -10.36 -2.89
CA GLY A 180 8.05 -8.94 -3.23
C GLY A 180 8.54 -8.06 -2.07
N ARG A 181 8.15 -8.37 -0.83
CA ARG A 181 8.62 -7.67 0.37
C ARG A 181 10.12 -7.85 0.57
N LYS A 182 10.64 -9.08 0.43
CA LYS A 182 12.08 -9.38 0.54
C LYS A 182 12.88 -8.64 -0.54
N ALA A 183 12.42 -8.63 -1.79
CA ALA A 183 13.05 -7.90 -2.88
C ALA A 183 13.10 -6.39 -2.60
N TRP A 184 12.01 -5.81 -2.10
CA TRP A 184 11.98 -4.40 -1.71
C TRP A 184 12.93 -4.10 -0.55
N THR A 185 13.03 -4.98 0.46
CA THR A 185 14.00 -4.85 1.55
C THR A 185 15.44 -4.91 1.03
N LYS A 186 15.75 -5.79 0.08
CA LYS A 186 17.07 -5.83 -0.56
C LYS A 186 17.41 -4.53 -1.27
N VAL A 187 16.47 -3.95 -2.02
CA VAL A 187 16.66 -2.65 -2.69
C VAL A 187 16.99 -1.55 -1.68
N ILE A 188 16.27 -1.46 -0.56
CA ILE A 188 16.54 -0.46 0.48
C ILE A 188 17.92 -0.68 1.11
N ALA A 189 18.26 -1.93 1.46
CA ALA A 189 19.55 -2.26 2.05
C ALA A 189 20.70 -1.92 1.10
N GLY A 190 20.62 -2.37 -0.16
CA GLY A 190 21.62 -2.09 -1.19
C GLY A 190 21.77 -0.59 -1.46
N THR A 191 20.67 0.17 -1.51
CA THR A 191 20.71 1.63 -1.68
C THR A 191 21.44 2.32 -0.52
N ASN A 192 21.17 1.90 0.73
CA ASN A 192 21.83 2.46 1.91
C ASN A 192 23.31 2.07 2.01
N ASP A 193 23.64 0.81 1.71
CA ASP A 193 25.01 0.32 1.70
C ASP A 193 25.83 1.03 0.63
N PHE A 194 25.27 1.20 -0.56
CA PHE A 194 25.90 1.92 -1.65
C PHE A 194 26.08 3.41 -1.33
N ALA A 195 25.05 4.08 -0.76
CA ALA A 195 25.18 5.45 -0.27
C ALA A 195 26.30 5.58 0.78
N ARG A 196 26.41 4.64 1.72
CA ARG A 196 27.48 4.62 2.72
C ARG A 196 28.85 4.48 2.09
N GLN A 197 29.01 3.59 1.11
CA GLN A 197 30.28 3.42 0.40
C GLN A 197 30.68 4.67 -0.38
N VAL A 198 29.74 5.33 -1.06
CA VAL A 198 29.98 6.62 -1.73
C VAL A 198 30.36 7.72 -0.73
N MET A 199 29.70 7.76 0.44
CA MET A 199 30.04 8.73 1.49
C MET A 199 31.45 8.53 2.04
N ALA A 200 31.87 7.27 2.25
CA ALA A 200 33.16 6.92 2.81
C ALA A 200 34.31 6.94 1.80
N GLY A 201 34.05 6.62 0.53
CA GLY A 201 35.08 6.51 -0.49
C GLY A 201 35.58 7.86 -1.01
N VAL A 202 34.69 8.86 -1.14
CA VAL A 202 35.02 10.16 -1.72
C VAL A 202 35.54 11.10 -0.64
N GLU A 203 36.88 11.22 -0.55
CA GLU A 203 37.61 12.03 0.43
C GLU A 203 37.88 13.48 -0.04
N ASP A 204 37.87 13.74 -1.36
CA ASP A 204 38.31 15.03 -1.93
C ASP A 204 37.25 16.15 -1.92
N SER A 205 37.72 17.37 -1.61
CA SER A 205 36.90 18.59 -1.52
C SER A 205 36.47 19.18 -2.87
N SER A 206 37.10 18.79 -3.98
CA SER A 206 36.77 19.27 -5.33
C SER A 206 35.49 18.65 -5.91
N ASP A 207 35.07 17.47 -5.43
CA ASP A 207 33.98 16.68 -6.00
C ASP A 207 32.69 16.70 -5.15
N VAL A 208 32.56 17.67 -4.22
CA VAL A 208 31.43 17.74 -3.26
C VAL A 208 30.07 17.83 -3.97
N SER A 209 29.98 18.58 -5.08
CA SER A 209 28.76 18.71 -5.88
C SER A 209 28.39 17.40 -6.59
N LEU A 210 29.37 16.71 -7.18
CA LEU A 210 29.16 15.44 -7.87
C LEU A 210 28.80 14.31 -6.88
N LYS A 211 29.44 14.29 -5.71
CA LYS A 211 29.09 13.39 -4.59
C LYS A 211 27.64 13.60 -4.14
N LYS A 212 27.21 14.85 -4.01
CA LYS A 212 25.83 15.20 -3.64
C LYS A 212 24.84 14.75 -4.71
N ALA A 213 25.13 15.00 -5.99
CA ALA A 213 24.30 14.55 -7.11
C ALA A 213 24.19 13.02 -7.15
N LEU A 214 25.30 12.31 -6.97
CA LEU A 214 25.30 10.85 -6.90
C LEU A 214 24.41 10.33 -5.76
N LEU A 215 24.50 10.90 -4.56
CA LEU A 215 23.63 10.53 -3.44
C LEU A 215 22.14 10.82 -3.74
N GLN A 216 21.84 11.91 -4.44
CA GLN A 216 20.48 12.21 -4.89
C GLN A 216 19.95 11.17 -5.88
N TYR A 217 20.77 10.72 -6.84
CA TYR A 217 20.37 9.65 -7.76
C TYR A 217 20.16 8.31 -7.04
N ILE A 218 21.03 7.98 -6.08
CA ILE A 218 20.89 6.79 -5.22
C ILE A 218 19.55 6.82 -4.47
N MET A 219 19.19 7.96 -3.87
CA MET A 219 17.90 8.14 -3.22
C MET A 219 16.72 8.11 -4.20
N ALA A 220 16.92 8.56 -5.44
CA ALA A 220 15.85 8.63 -6.44
C ALA A 220 15.51 7.28 -7.03
N PHE A 221 16.46 6.34 -7.07
CA PHE A 221 16.25 5.02 -7.63
C PHE A 221 15.08 4.25 -6.98
N PRO A 222 15.00 4.08 -5.64
CA PRO A 222 13.85 3.43 -5.02
C PRO A 222 12.53 4.16 -5.29
N VAL A 223 12.53 5.50 -5.33
CA VAL A 223 11.32 6.28 -5.59
C VAL A 223 10.81 6.05 -7.01
N ALA A 224 11.72 6.04 -8.00
CA ALA A 224 11.38 5.73 -9.38
C ALA A 224 10.94 4.28 -9.55
N LEU A 225 11.61 3.32 -8.89
CA LEU A 225 11.22 1.91 -8.91
C LEU A 225 9.82 1.71 -8.34
N LYS A 226 9.49 2.38 -7.22
CA LYS A 226 8.13 2.39 -6.66
C LYS A 226 7.13 2.91 -7.69
N CYS A 227 7.41 4.03 -8.35
CA CYS A 227 6.51 4.61 -9.35
C CYS A 227 6.37 3.73 -10.60
N HIS A 228 7.40 2.95 -10.94
CA HIS A 228 7.39 2.01 -12.06
C HIS A 228 6.54 0.76 -11.76
N VAL A 229 6.60 0.24 -10.54
CA VAL A 229 5.86 -0.97 -10.12
C VAL A 229 4.41 -0.66 -9.71
N ILE A 230 4.13 0.55 -9.20
CA ILE A 230 2.80 0.93 -8.71
C ILE A 230 2.03 1.77 -9.73
N TYR A 231 0.87 1.26 -10.14
CA TYR A 231 -0.06 1.99 -11.02
C TYR A 231 -0.57 3.30 -10.40
N GLY A 232 -0.69 4.35 -11.21
CA GLY A 232 -1.23 5.64 -10.80
C GLY A 232 -0.28 6.53 -9.98
N SER A 233 1.01 6.20 -9.93
CA SER A 233 2.02 7.06 -9.30
C SER A 233 2.50 8.14 -10.27
N ASP A 234 2.54 9.39 -9.83
CA ASP A 234 3.13 10.49 -10.61
C ASP A 234 4.61 10.64 -10.25
N ILE A 235 5.47 10.06 -11.10
CA ILE A 235 6.91 10.08 -10.89
C ILE A 235 7.47 11.53 -10.91
N GLY A 236 6.89 12.42 -11.69
CA GLY A 236 7.35 13.81 -11.79
C GLY A 236 7.24 14.51 -10.45
N ARG A 237 6.08 14.39 -9.80
CA ARG A 237 5.83 14.95 -8.46
C ARG A 237 6.70 14.31 -7.38
N ASP A 238 6.87 12.98 -7.44
CA ASP A 238 7.60 12.25 -6.40
C ASP A 238 9.13 12.49 -6.49
N LEU A 239 9.68 12.84 -7.66
CA LEU A 239 11.12 13.13 -7.85
C LEU A 239 11.46 14.62 -7.90
N GLN A 240 10.47 15.53 -7.97
CA GLN A 240 10.69 16.97 -8.14
C GLN A 240 11.61 17.61 -7.08
N ASN A 241 11.59 17.09 -5.84
CA ASN A 241 12.41 17.61 -4.74
C ASN A 241 13.77 16.92 -4.62
N LEU A 242 14.04 15.93 -5.46
CA LEU A 242 15.19 15.04 -5.34
C LEU A 242 16.18 15.17 -6.50
N LEU A 243 15.67 15.34 -7.72
CA LEU A 243 16.47 15.59 -8.93
C LEU A 243 16.39 17.06 -9.36
N GLU A 244 17.43 17.53 -10.05
CA GLU A 244 17.37 18.81 -10.75
C GLU A 244 16.40 18.73 -11.94
N VAL A 245 15.86 19.89 -12.35
CA VAL A 245 14.82 19.98 -13.39
C VAL A 245 15.28 19.35 -14.71
N ASP A 246 16.55 19.54 -15.05
CA ASP A 246 17.16 19.00 -16.26
C ASP A 246 17.24 17.46 -16.22
N ASP A 247 17.72 16.89 -15.11
CA ASP A 247 17.84 15.44 -14.95
C ASP A 247 16.44 14.78 -14.91
N LEU A 248 15.49 15.44 -14.25
CA LEU A 248 14.11 14.99 -14.17
C LEU A 248 13.47 14.92 -15.55
N ALA A 249 13.72 15.90 -16.43
CA ALA A 249 13.21 15.89 -17.80
C ALA A 249 13.73 14.67 -18.58
N VAL A 250 15.02 14.32 -18.42
CA VAL A 250 15.61 13.12 -19.03
C VAL A 250 14.94 11.85 -18.50
N VAL A 251 14.78 11.72 -17.19
CA VAL A 251 14.12 10.57 -16.56
C VAL A 251 12.66 10.43 -17.02
N LEU A 252 11.93 11.54 -17.14
CA LEU A 252 10.55 11.54 -17.61
C LEU A 252 10.42 11.14 -19.08
N SER A 253 11.41 11.50 -19.91
CA SER A 253 11.48 11.15 -21.33
C SER A 253 11.83 9.67 -21.57
N SER A 254 12.51 9.03 -20.61
CA SER A 254 12.86 7.61 -20.70
C SER A 254 11.65 6.68 -20.53
N LYS A 255 11.66 5.56 -21.25
CA LYS A 255 10.66 4.49 -21.10
C LYS A 255 10.92 3.71 -19.81
N HIS A 256 12.18 3.38 -19.54
CA HIS A 256 12.59 2.64 -18.35
C HIS A 256 13.24 3.54 -17.29
N ARG A 257 12.39 4.27 -16.57
CA ARG A 257 12.79 5.32 -15.61
C ARG A 257 13.76 4.87 -14.49
N PRO A 258 13.55 3.73 -13.80
CA PRO A 258 14.51 3.27 -12.79
C PRO A 258 15.88 2.94 -13.39
N ARG A 259 15.89 2.39 -14.61
CA ARG A 259 17.13 2.11 -15.34
C ARG A 259 17.86 3.40 -15.70
N CYS A 260 17.15 4.40 -16.21
CA CYS A 260 17.73 5.70 -16.51
C CYS A 260 18.45 6.31 -15.30
N ILE A 261 17.89 6.17 -14.08
CA ILE A 261 18.56 6.62 -12.85
C ILE A 261 19.80 5.79 -12.51
N ILE A 262 19.79 4.47 -12.76
CA ILE A 262 20.99 3.63 -12.62
C ILE A 262 22.09 4.12 -13.59
N GLU A 263 21.74 4.53 -14.82
CA GLU A 263 22.73 5.10 -15.74
C GLU A 263 23.29 6.42 -15.24
N PHE A 264 22.46 7.31 -14.67
CA PHE A 264 22.95 8.53 -13.99
C PHE A 264 23.93 8.21 -12.85
N ILE A 265 23.66 7.17 -12.06
CA ILE A 265 24.54 6.67 -11.01
C ILE A 265 25.88 6.21 -11.61
N SER A 266 25.84 5.35 -12.63
CA SER A 266 27.03 4.82 -13.30
C SER A 266 27.91 5.92 -13.90
N GLN A 267 27.31 6.88 -14.61
CA GLN A 267 28.05 8.00 -15.20
C GLN A 267 28.65 8.93 -14.14
N SER A 268 27.91 9.18 -13.06
CA SER A 268 28.41 9.98 -11.93
C SER A 268 29.58 9.30 -11.23
N LEU A 269 29.56 7.97 -11.10
CA LEU A 269 30.68 7.17 -10.58
C LEU A 269 31.92 7.24 -11.46
N GLN A 270 31.76 7.15 -12.79
CA GLN A 270 32.90 7.25 -13.72
C GLN A 270 33.58 8.61 -13.67
N LEU A 271 32.80 9.66 -13.43
CA LEU A 271 33.30 11.03 -13.34
C LEU A 271 33.92 11.34 -11.97
N LEU A 272 33.60 10.61 -10.91
CA LEU A 272 34.30 10.78 -9.63
C LEU A 272 35.77 10.38 -9.77
N ASN A 273 36.68 11.23 -9.30
CA ASN A 273 38.11 10.94 -9.36
C ASN A 273 38.51 9.98 -8.24
N MET A 274 38.11 8.71 -8.38
CA MET A 274 38.37 7.66 -7.40
C MET A 274 39.55 6.80 -7.80
N GLU A 275 40.34 6.36 -6.82
CA GLU A 275 41.35 5.31 -7.01
C GLU A 275 40.71 4.07 -7.67
N GLU A 276 41.37 3.50 -8.67
CA GLU A 276 40.85 2.40 -9.49
C GLU A 276 40.50 1.16 -8.65
N SER A 277 41.23 0.93 -7.56
CA SER A 277 40.96 -0.09 -6.56
C SER A 277 39.61 0.12 -5.84
N LYS A 278 39.36 1.33 -5.32
CA LYS A 278 38.10 1.72 -4.66
C LYS A 278 36.91 1.66 -5.63
N ARG A 279 37.14 2.04 -6.88
CA ARG A 279 36.15 2.00 -7.96
C ARG A 279 35.74 0.56 -8.32
N ASN A 280 36.71 -0.35 -8.44
CA ASN A 280 36.44 -1.75 -8.80
C ASN A 280 35.69 -2.49 -7.69
N VAL A 281 35.95 -2.18 -6.41
CA VAL A 281 35.15 -2.70 -5.29
C VAL A 281 33.71 -2.20 -5.36
N LEU A 282 33.52 -0.91 -5.64
CA LEU A 282 32.20 -0.28 -5.71
C LEU A 282 31.36 -0.78 -6.89
N VAL A 283 32.01 -0.99 -8.05
CA VAL A 283 31.39 -1.60 -9.25
C VAL A 283 31.10 -3.09 -9.01
N GLY A 284 31.98 -3.83 -8.31
CA GLY A 284 31.73 -5.22 -7.93
C GLY A 284 30.49 -5.40 -7.05
N VAL A 285 30.28 -4.50 -6.08
CA VAL A 285 29.07 -4.46 -5.24
C VAL A 285 27.80 -4.21 -6.05
N LEU A 286 27.89 -3.42 -7.13
CA LEU A 286 26.78 -3.17 -8.06
C LEU A 286 26.42 -4.38 -8.93
N ILE A 287 27.36 -5.32 -9.15
CA ILE A 287 27.16 -6.48 -10.03
C ILE A 287 26.69 -7.72 -9.26
N GLU A 288 27.10 -7.92 -8.00
CA GLU A 288 26.72 -9.12 -7.24
C GLU A 288 25.25 -9.15 -6.77
N GLU A 289 24.58 -8.01 -6.64
CA GLU A 289 23.17 -7.92 -6.25
C GLU A 289 22.44 -6.96 -7.21
N PRO A 290 21.95 -7.44 -8.37
CA PRO A 290 20.50 -7.64 -8.40
C PRO A 290 19.96 -8.70 -9.39
N PHE A 291 18.83 -9.29 -8.98
CA PHE A 291 17.85 -10.05 -9.77
C PHE A 291 18.15 -11.55 -10.04
N PRO A 292 17.74 -12.45 -9.13
CA PRO A 292 17.44 -13.81 -9.54
C PRO A 292 16.15 -13.79 -10.38
N MET A 293 16.34 -14.01 -11.68
CA MET A 293 15.57 -14.93 -12.52
C MET A 293 14.05 -14.75 -12.57
N LEU A 294 13.52 -14.19 -13.67
CA LEU A 294 12.19 -14.55 -14.23
C LEU A 294 12.05 -14.03 -15.68
N ALA A 295 11.77 -14.96 -16.61
CA ALA A 295 11.44 -14.78 -18.05
C ALA A 295 12.60 -14.45 -18.99
N LEU A 296 13.43 -15.44 -19.34
CA LEU A 296 14.64 -15.28 -20.15
C LEU A 296 14.39 -14.64 -21.54
N ASP A 297 13.28 -14.93 -22.23
CA ASP A 297 13.03 -14.38 -23.58
C ASP A 297 12.47 -12.94 -23.57
N GLU A 298 11.56 -12.65 -22.64
CA GLU A 298 11.02 -11.31 -22.46
C GLU A 298 12.06 -10.41 -21.79
N LEU A 299 12.93 -10.96 -20.92
CA LEU A 299 14.13 -10.32 -20.42
C LEU A 299 15.17 -10.13 -21.52
N CYS A 300 15.40 -11.06 -22.45
CA CYS A 300 16.36 -10.84 -23.53
C CYS A 300 15.91 -9.71 -24.47
N ASN A 301 14.63 -9.67 -24.84
CA ASN A 301 14.06 -8.58 -25.63
C ASN A 301 14.00 -7.27 -24.84
N LEU A 302 13.66 -7.33 -23.56
CA LEU A 302 13.74 -6.18 -22.68
C LEU A 302 15.19 -5.72 -22.61
N VAL A 303 16.13 -6.53 -22.14
CA VAL A 303 17.57 -6.26 -22.09
C VAL A 303 18.09 -5.66 -23.38
N HIS A 304 17.73 -6.19 -24.55
CA HIS A 304 18.13 -5.63 -25.85
C HIS A 304 17.58 -4.21 -26.06
N ASN A 305 16.26 -4.01 -25.97
CA ASN A 305 15.65 -2.68 -26.11
C ASN A 305 16.17 -1.69 -25.07
N ASN A 306 16.44 -2.19 -23.89
CA ASN A 306 16.79 -1.46 -22.71
C ASN A 306 18.30 -1.12 -22.78
N ILE A 307 19.14 -1.96 -23.42
CA ILE A 307 20.54 -1.67 -23.82
C ILE A 307 20.56 -0.62 -24.93
N GLU A 308 19.75 -0.74 -25.98
CA GLU A 308 19.69 0.29 -27.03
C GLU A 308 19.24 1.64 -26.47
N GLU A 309 18.23 1.63 -25.61
CA GLU A 309 17.76 2.82 -24.89
C GLU A 309 18.82 3.34 -23.90
N ALA A 310 19.55 2.46 -23.23
CA ALA A 310 20.68 2.84 -22.37
C ALA A 310 21.79 3.50 -23.17
N MET A 311 22.18 2.97 -24.33
CA MET A 311 23.19 3.60 -25.20
C MET A 311 22.73 4.99 -25.71
N ALA A 312 21.43 5.15 -25.98
CA ALA A 312 20.87 6.43 -26.41
C ALA A 312 20.85 7.46 -25.26
N THR A 313 20.43 7.03 -24.07
CA THR A 313 20.38 7.88 -22.88
C THR A 313 21.77 8.19 -22.32
N GLU A 314 22.72 7.26 -22.41
CA GLU A 314 24.09 7.41 -21.95
C GLU A 314 24.77 8.63 -22.58
N LYS A 315 24.67 8.80 -23.91
CA LYS A 315 25.26 9.96 -24.60
C LYS A 315 24.69 11.29 -24.13
N LEU A 316 23.38 11.34 -23.86
CA LEU A 316 22.69 12.54 -23.42
C LEU A 316 22.98 12.86 -21.95
N ILE A 317 23.01 11.83 -21.10
CA ILE A 317 23.39 11.91 -19.70
C ILE A 317 24.85 12.38 -19.59
N GLN A 318 25.78 11.76 -20.32
CA GLN A 318 27.19 12.12 -20.32
C GLN A 318 27.41 13.58 -20.69
N ALA A 319 26.70 14.09 -21.71
CA ALA A 319 26.75 15.49 -22.11
C ALA A 319 26.27 16.44 -20.99
N GLN A 320 25.16 16.10 -20.30
CA GLN A 320 24.66 16.90 -19.19
C GLN A 320 25.60 16.89 -17.97
N VAL A 321 26.13 15.72 -17.58
CA VAL A 321 27.01 15.65 -16.41
C VAL A 321 28.34 16.38 -16.67
N ILE A 322 28.87 16.32 -17.90
CA ILE A 322 30.04 17.12 -18.31
C ILE A 322 29.72 18.63 -18.26
N ALA A 323 28.53 19.04 -18.69
CA ALA A 323 28.11 20.44 -18.62
C ALA A 323 28.05 20.94 -17.17
N LYS A 324 27.47 20.16 -16.25
CA LYS A 324 27.44 20.51 -14.81
C LYS A 324 28.82 20.62 -14.19
N ARG A 325 29.76 19.72 -14.54
CA ARG A 325 31.16 19.81 -14.11
C ARG A 325 31.80 21.15 -14.53
N LYS A 326 31.59 21.58 -15.78
CA LYS A 326 32.15 22.84 -16.30
C LYS A 326 31.57 24.08 -15.62
N ILE A 327 30.27 24.07 -15.34
CA ILE A 327 29.60 25.17 -14.61
C ILE A 327 30.18 25.31 -13.20
N HIS A 328 30.36 24.18 -12.49
CA HIS A 328 30.91 24.18 -11.14
C HIS A 328 32.39 24.63 -11.07
N CYS A 329 33.20 24.29 -12.08
CA CYS A 329 34.58 24.80 -12.18
C CYS A 329 34.65 26.32 -12.43
N ASN A 330 33.70 26.89 -13.16
CA ASN A 330 33.71 28.33 -13.49
C ASN A 330 33.26 29.23 -12.32
N GLU A 331 32.48 28.71 -11.37
CA GLU A 331 32.14 29.45 -10.13
C GLU A 331 33.32 29.51 -9.13
N HIS A 332 34.35 28.69 -9.31
CA HIS A 332 35.49 28.57 -8.39
C HIS A 332 36.78 29.26 -8.85
N SER A 333 36.72 30.24 -9.77
CA SER A 333 37.90 31.08 -10.07
C SER A 333 38.02 32.21 -9.03
N PRO A 334 39.04 32.21 -8.14
CA PRO A 334 39.24 33.32 -7.22
C PRO A 334 40.00 34.43 -7.96
N ASN A 335 39.38 35.60 -8.04
CA ASN A 335 40.05 36.83 -8.47
C ASN A 335 41.38 36.99 -7.72
N GLY A 336 42.46 37.13 -8.50
CA GLY A 336 43.84 37.13 -8.03
C GLY A 336 44.14 38.23 -7.01
N ARG A 337 45.03 37.88 -6.07
CA ARG A 337 45.72 38.82 -5.20
C ARG A 337 46.61 39.75 -6.03
N PRO A 338 46.67 41.07 -5.76
CA PRO A 338 47.68 41.93 -6.35
C PRO A 338 49.02 41.70 -5.64
N ASN A 339 50.10 41.63 -6.41
CA ASN A 339 51.47 41.66 -5.91
C ASN A 339 51.77 43.05 -5.30
N SER A 340 52.26 43.08 -4.07
CA SER A 340 53.07 44.17 -3.50
C SER A 340 54.02 43.59 -2.48
#